data_AF-A0A8D8S6B2-F1
#
_entry.id   AF-A0A8D8S6B2-F1
#
_cell.length_a   1.000
_cell.length_b   1.000
_cell.length_c   1.000
_cell.angle_alpha   90.00
_cell.angle_beta   90.00
_cell.angle_gamma   90.00
#
_symmetry.space_group_name_H-M   'P 1'
#
loop_
_entity.id
_entity.type
_entity.pdbx_description
1 polymer ?
#
loop_
_entity_poly.entity_id
_entity_poly.type
_entity_poly.pdbx_seq_one_letter_code
_entity_poly.pdbx_strand_id
1 'polypeptide(L)'
;MLGQYCVVIFVQCISCLSMLCFCLDIMSGTTIKRNIILLTGDPGCGKTTLVQKVYQALLTSQVKVEGFYTSEVRAGGQRSGFDVVLLNDGGRGPLARVAYMEDKKREAKKREAKEKEADDVMLAIMEHEMAFRDDIYFQARSTVPGPKVGKYTVDLKSFESLVQPILTPEKLKVCQVLILDEIGKMELFSKQFESSIQRIFQTSQVILATVPTRGSYLVEQLKTQAGSNLIQVHHGNRDILVEEIKNKLLLQIK
;
A
#
# COMPACT_ATOMS: atom_id res chain seq x y z
N MET A 1 -41.18 -28.89 -5.66
CA MET A 1 -40.67 -29.14 -4.29
C MET A 1 -39.38 -28.35 -3.99
N LEU A 2 -39.21 -27.13 -4.53
CA LEU A 2 -38.08 -26.22 -4.22
C LEU A 2 -38.52 -24.96 -3.46
N GLY A 3 -39.83 -24.74 -3.31
CA GLY A 3 -40.42 -23.52 -2.73
C GLY A 3 -40.54 -23.49 -1.20
N GLN A 4 -40.20 -24.56 -0.48
CA GLN A 4 -40.31 -24.62 0.98
C GLN A 4 -38.98 -24.43 1.72
N TYR A 5 -37.83 -24.61 1.06
CA TYR A 5 -36.51 -24.37 1.69
C TYR A 5 -36.11 -22.89 1.72
N CYS A 6 -36.71 -22.05 0.88
CA CYS A 6 -36.35 -20.62 0.79
C CYS A 6 -36.96 -19.77 1.93
N VAL A 7 -38.09 -20.19 2.50
CA VAL A 7 -38.80 -19.41 3.53
C VAL A 7 -38.16 -19.57 4.92
N VAL A 8 -37.40 -20.65 5.17
CA VAL A 8 -36.83 -20.92 6.49
C VAL A 8 -35.60 -20.05 6.80
N ILE A 9 -34.92 -19.49 5.78
CA ILE A 9 -33.79 -18.56 5.98
C ILE A 9 -34.28 -17.14 6.32
N PHE A 10 -35.55 -16.82 6.06
CA PHE A 10 -36.07 -15.46 6.14
C PHE A 10 -36.33 -14.94 7.56
N VAL A 11 -36.39 -15.83 8.58
CA VAL A 11 -36.89 -15.46 9.91
C VAL A 11 -35.77 -15.25 10.96
N GLN A 12 -34.49 -15.45 10.63
CA GLN A 12 -33.41 -15.39 11.63
C GLN A 12 -32.32 -14.34 11.40
N CYS A 13 -32.45 -13.45 10.42
CA CYS A 13 -31.38 -12.46 10.15
C CYS A 13 -31.89 -11.10 9.65
N ILE A 14 -32.68 -10.40 10.47
CA ILE A 14 -33.10 -9.00 10.19
C ILE A 14 -32.03 -7.98 10.66
N SER A 15 -30.88 -8.43 11.17
CA SER A 15 -29.84 -7.52 11.70
C SER A 15 -28.78 -7.06 10.68
N CYS A 16 -28.84 -7.49 9.41
CA CYS A 16 -27.79 -7.17 8.44
C CYS A 16 -28.38 -6.62 7.13
N LEU A 17 -28.41 -5.29 6.99
CA LEU A 17 -28.74 -4.61 5.72
C LEU A 17 -27.90 -5.12 4.53
N SER A 18 -26.73 -5.73 4.77
CA SER A 18 -25.88 -6.32 3.73
C SER A 18 -26.47 -7.60 3.10
N MET A 19 -27.25 -8.40 3.83
CA MET A 19 -27.88 -9.62 3.28
C MET A 19 -29.09 -9.31 2.39
N LEU A 20 -29.82 -8.23 2.67
CA LEU A 20 -30.96 -7.81 1.85
C LEU A 20 -30.52 -7.36 0.45
N CYS A 21 -29.38 -6.68 0.34
CA CYS A 21 -28.79 -6.33 -0.96
C CYS A 21 -28.35 -7.61 -1.72
N PHE A 22 -27.69 -8.55 -1.01
CA PHE A 22 -27.21 -9.80 -1.59
C PHE A 22 -28.32 -10.72 -2.12
N CYS A 23 -29.47 -10.79 -1.43
CA CYS A 23 -30.62 -11.56 -1.90
C CYS A 23 -31.30 -10.94 -3.14
N LEU A 24 -31.35 -9.61 -3.24
CA LEU A 24 -31.85 -8.91 -4.43
C LEU A 24 -30.94 -9.13 -5.65
N ASP A 25 -29.62 -9.20 -5.45
CA ASP A 25 -28.64 -9.44 -6.52
C ASP A 25 -28.75 -10.86 -7.10
N ILE A 26 -28.91 -11.89 -6.26
CA ILE A 26 -29.11 -13.29 -6.71
C ILE A 26 -30.41 -13.44 -7.50
N MET A 27 -31.47 -12.72 -7.13
CA MET A 27 -32.77 -12.78 -7.81
C MET A 27 -32.80 -12.00 -9.14
N SER A 28 -31.84 -11.11 -9.39
CA SER A 28 -31.77 -10.30 -10.62
C SER A 28 -30.92 -10.92 -11.76
N GLY A 29 -30.24 -12.04 -11.52
CA GLY A 29 -29.39 -12.69 -12.53
C GLY A 29 -28.19 -11.84 -12.99
N THR A 30 -27.86 -10.77 -12.27
CA THR A 30 -26.69 -9.94 -12.59
C THR A 30 -25.43 -10.60 -12.02
N THR A 31 -24.53 -11.02 -12.90
CA THR A 31 -23.23 -11.56 -12.51
C THR A 31 -22.46 -10.42 -11.83
N ILE A 32 -22.08 -10.57 -10.56
CA ILE A 32 -21.32 -9.56 -9.81
C ILE A 32 -20.12 -9.11 -10.65
N LYS A 33 -20.15 -7.85 -11.12
CA LYS A 33 -19.08 -7.24 -11.91
C LYS A 33 -17.87 -7.11 -10.98
N ARG A 34 -16.89 -7.98 -11.17
CA ARG A 34 -15.64 -7.98 -10.38
C ARG A 34 -14.82 -6.77 -10.80
N ASN A 35 -14.74 -5.74 -9.96
CA ASN A 35 -14.02 -4.50 -10.27
C ASN A 35 -12.71 -4.36 -9.48
N ILE A 36 -12.35 -5.36 -8.67
CA ILE A 36 -11.23 -5.25 -7.73
C ILE A 36 -10.22 -6.38 -8.02
N ILE A 37 -8.98 -6.00 -8.34
CA ILE A 37 -7.85 -6.92 -8.47
C ILE A 37 -6.90 -6.65 -7.32
N LEU A 38 -6.65 -7.68 -6.50
CA LEU A 38 -5.73 -7.62 -5.37
C LEU A 38 -4.50 -8.48 -5.68
N LEU A 39 -3.32 -7.90 -5.56
CA LEU A 39 -2.06 -8.62 -5.70
C LEU A 39 -1.49 -8.95 -4.32
N THR A 40 -1.15 -10.21 -4.10
CA THR A 40 -0.51 -10.65 -2.86
C THR A 40 0.70 -11.54 -3.15
N GLY A 41 1.58 -11.69 -2.19
CA GLY A 41 2.81 -12.46 -2.35
C GLY A 41 3.91 -11.97 -1.42
N ASP A 42 5.01 -12.72 -1.37
CA ASP A 42 6.07 -12.46 -0.41
C ASP A 42 6.73 -11.08 -0.58
N PRO A 43 7.25 -10.48 0.50
CA PRO A 43 8.01 -9.24 0.40
C PRO A 43 9.17 -9.40 -0.59
N GLY A 44 9.32 -8.45 -1.52
CA GLY A 44 10.40 -8.47 -2.51
C GLY A 44 10.12 -9.29 -3.78
N CYS A 45 8.98 -9.96 -3.91
CA CYS A 45 8.64 -10.73 -5.12
C CYS A 45 8.43 -9.87 -6.39
N GLY A 46 8.34 -8.55 -6.23
CA GLY A 46 8.23 -7.59 -7.34
C GLY A 46 6.81 -7.06 -7.61
N LYS A 47 5.90 -7.09 -6.62
CA LYS A 47 4.54 -6.53 -6.75
C LYS A 47 4.54 -5.08 -7.23
N THR A 48 5.31 -4.21 -6.59
CA THR A 48 5.45 -2.80 -7.00
C THR A 48 5.95 -2.67 -8.44
N THR A 49 6.91 -3.50 -8.85
CA THR A 49 7.39 -3.52 -10.24
C THR A 49 6.30 -3.94 -11.21
N LEU A 50 5.50 -4.95 -10.86
CA LEU A 50 4.34 -5.37 -11.65
C LEU A 50 3.30 -4.24 -11.75
N VAL A 51 2.95 -3.59 -10.64
CA VAL A 51 2.02 -2.44 -10.62
C VAL A 51 2.52 -1.32 -11.52
N GLN A 52 3.80 -0.96 -11.43
CA GLN A 52 4.40 0.05 -12.31
C GLN A 52 4.31 -0.33 -13.78
N LYS A 53 4.60 -1.59 -14.15
CA LYS A 53 4.45 -2.06 -15.54
C LYS A 53 3.01 -2.00 -16.02
N VAL A 54 2.04 -2.37 -15.19
CA VAL A 54 0.61 -2.28 -15.51
C VAL A 54 0.19 -0.81 -15.69
N TYR A 55 0.62 0.08 -14.79
CA TYR A 55 0.37 1.52 -14.92
C TYR A 55 0.88 2.07 -16.27
N GLN A 56 2.13 1.77 -16.63
CA GLN A 56 2.70 2.18 -17.91
C GLN A 56 1.90 1.64 -19.10
N ALA A 57 1.46 0.38 -19.04
CA ALA A 57 0.65 -0.22 -20.08
C ALA A 57 -0.76 0.43 -20.17
N LEU A 58 -1.36 0.87 -19.06
CA LEU A 58 -2.64 1.58 -19.06
C LEU A 58 -2.51 3.00 -19.64
N LEU A 59 -1.39 3.68 -19.40
CA LEU A 59 -1.12 4.99 -20.00
C LEU A 59 -1.10 4.91 -21.53
N THR A 60 -0.51 3.86 -22.11
CA THR A 60 -0.52 3.65 -23.58
C THR A 60 -1.93 3.46 -24.15
N SER A 61 -2.88 3.04 -23.32
CA SER A 61 -4.29 2.88 -23.68
C SER A 61 -5.15 4.11 -23.37
N GLN A 62 -4.53 5.24 -23.02
CA GLN A 62 -5.20 6.53 -22.72
C GLN A 62 -6.24 6.44 -21.58
N VAL A 63 -6.03 5.51 -20.65
CA VAL A 63 -6.90 5.35 -19.48
C VAL A 63 -6.55 6.39 -18.42
N LYS A 64 -7.57 7.02 -17.84
CA LYS A 64 -7.41 7.90 -16.67
C LYS A 64 -7.18 7.05 -15.43
N VAL A 65 -5.93 6.98 -14.99
CA VAL A 65 -5.53 6.23 -13.80
C VAL A 65 -5.24 7.21 -12.68
N GLU A 66 -5.75 7.02 -11.47
CA GLU A 66 -5.28 7.72 -10.27
C GLU A 66 -4.67 6.72 -9.29
N GLY A 67 -3.88 7.20 -8.35
CA GLY A 67 -3.31 6.32 -7.35
C GLY A 67 -1.90 6.67 -6.90
N PHE A 68 -1.33 5.75 -6.15
CA PHE A 68 0.03 5.84 -5.67
C PHE A 68 0.69 4.47 -5.58
N TYR A 69 2.02 4.49 -5.55
CA TYR A 69 2.83 3.35 -5.16
C TYR A 69 3.85 3.74 -4.10
N THR A 70 4.38 2.75 -3.40
CA THR A 70 5.44 2.95 -2.41
C THR A 70 6.80 2.63 -3.02
N SER A 71 7.79 3.46 -2.73
CA SER A 71 9.16 3.29 -3.19
C SER A 71 10.09 3.08 -2.00
N GLU A 72 10.93 2.05 -2.06
CA GLU A 72 11.94 1.82 -1.04
C GLU A 72 13.05 2.86 -1.11
N VAL A 73 13.33 3.52 0.01
CA VAL A 73 14.46 4.45 0.15
C VAL A 73 15.63 3.69 0.79
N ARG A 74 16.79 3.77 0.13
CA ARG A 74 18.03 3.17 0.61
C ARG A 74 19.11 4.24 0.78
N ALA A 75 19.83 4.18 1.89
CA ALA A 75 21.00 5.02 2.18
C ALA A 75 22.13 4.13 2.71
N GLY A 76 23.35 4.30 2.21
CA GLY A 76 24.49 3.49 2.62
C GLY A 76 24.30 1.98 2.41
N GLY A 77 23.59 1.57 1.36
CA GLY A 77 23.29 0.16 1.06
C GLY A 77 22.22 -0.49 1.98
N GLN A 78 21.67 0.25 2.94
CA GLN A 78 20.62 -0.23 3.83
C GLN A 78 19.29 0.45 3.53
N ARG A 79 18.18 -0.28 3.76
CA ARG A 79 16.84 0.32 3.72
C ARG A 79 16.71 1.36 4.85
N SER A 80 16.55 2.62 4.45
CA SER A 80 16.40 3.78 5.33
C SER A 80 14.94 4.24 5.45
N GLY A 81 14.06 3.79 4.55
CA GLY A 81 12.63 4.06 4.67
C GLY A 81 11.82 3.73 3.42
N PHE A 82 10.66 4.37 3.32
CA PHE A 82 9.71 4.23 2.23
C PHE A 82 9.11 5.59 1.89
N ASP A 83 8.95 5.86 0.61
CA ASP A 83 8.21 7.01 0.09
C ASP A 83 6.89 6.57 -0.52
N VAL A 84 5.91 7.47 -0.50
CA VAL A 84 4.76 7.39 -1.40
C VAL A 84 5.05 8.26 -2.62
N VAL A 85 4.71 7.72 -3.80
CA VAL A 85 4.79 8.41 -5.08
C VAL A 85 3.43 8.34 -5.75
N LEU A 86 2.86 9.51 -6.07
CA LEU A 86 1.61 9.63 -6.82
C LEU A 86 1.87 9.32 -8.30
N LEU A 87 0.90 8.69 -8.96
CA LEU A 87 1.05 8.27 -10.35
C LEU A 87 1.03 9.44 -11.34
N ASN A 88 0.11 10.40 -11.18
CA ASN A 88 -0.08 11.47 -12.17
C ASN A 88 0.60 12.80 -11.81
N ASP A 89 0.58 13.17 -10.54
CA ASP A 89 0.95 14.53 -10.12
C ASP A 89 2.43 14.67 -9.78
N GLY A 90 3.23 13.60 -9.92
CA GLY A 90 4.65 13.55 -9.56
C GLY A 90 4.93 13.75 -8.07
N GLY A 91 3.88 13.93 -7.26
CA GLY A 91 3.96 14.12 -5.82
C GLY A 91 4.68 12.97 -5.16
N ARG A 92 5.72 13.28 -4.40
CA ARG A 92 6.50 12.31 -3.65
C ARG A 92 6.75 12.82 -2.24
N GLY A 93 6.62 11.94 -1.25
CA GLY A 93 6.97 12.28 0.13
C GLY A 93 7.18 11.07 1.02
N PRO A 94 7.67 11.29 2.23
CA PRO A 94 8.00 10.22 3.16
C PRO A 94 6.74 9.52 3.67
N LEU A 95 6.73 8.19 3.60
CA LEU A 95 5.78 7.35 4.34
C LEU A 95 6.36 6.94 5.67
N ALA A 96 7.60 6.44 5.66
CA ALA A 96 8.28 6.02 6.87
C ALA A 96 9.80 6.17 6.74
N ARG A 97 10.46 6.44 7.86
CA ARG A 97 11.94 6.56 7.95
C ARG A 97 12.43 5.88 9.22
N VAL A 98 13.71 5.50 9.26
CA VAL A 98 14.35 5.02 10.49
C VAL A 98 14.37 6.15 11.52
N ALA A 99 14.01 5.85 12.77
CA ALA A 99 13.94 6.83 13.85
C ALA A 99 15.34 7.31 14.28
N TYR A 100 15.56 8.62 14.34
CA TYR A 100 16.87 9.22 14.68
C TYR A 100 17.39 8.86 16.08
N MET A 101 16.50 8.66 17.06
CA MET A 101 16.87 8.61 18.48
C MET A 101 17.38 7.24 18.97
N GLU A 102 17.02 6.13 18.32
CA GLU A 102 17.44 4.79 18.75
C GLU A 102 18.85 4.44 18.24
N ASP A 103 19.21 4.94 17.06
CA ASP A 103 20.55 4.76 16.51
C ASP A 103 21.59 5.60 17.25
N LYS A 104 21.29 6.83 17.72
CA LYS A 104 22.23 7.59 18.57
C LYS A 104 22.65 6.83 19.83
N LYS A 105 21.71 6.14 20.49
CA LYS A 105 22.02 5.29 21.65
C LYS A 105 22.88 4.09 21.27
N ARG A 106 22.61 3.46 20.13
CA ARG A 106 23.33 2.27 19.66
C ARG A 106 24.72 2.59 19.08
N GLU A 107 24.84 3.72 18.39
CA GLU A 107 26.08 4.28 17.85
C GLU A 107 26.95 4.83 18.96
N ALA A 108 26.40 5.57 19.94
CA ALA A 108 27.15 5.97 21.13
C ALA A 108 27.72 4.76 21.87
N LYS A 109 26.90 3.71 22.07
CA LYS A 109 27.34 2.47 22.73
C LYS A 109 28.41 1.70 21.94
N LYS A 110 28.38 1.79 20.60
CA LYS A 110 29.42 1.22 19.72
C LYS A 110 30.69 2.08 19.68
N ARG A 111 30.56 3.41 19.77
CA ARG A 111 31.66 4.37 19.88
C ARG A 111 32.41 4.16 21.18
N GLU A 112 31.71 4.09 22.32
CA GLU A 112 32.30 3.76 23.64
C GLU A 112 33.09 2.45 23.64
N ALA A 113 32.73 1.49 22.78
CA ALA A 113 33.45 0.23 22.61
C ALA A 113 34.66 0.35 21.67
N LYS A 114 34.57 1.16 20.59
CA LYS A 114 35.65 1.36 19.61
C LYS A 114 36.72 2.36 20.05
N GLU A 115 36.35 3.40 20.80
CA GLU A 115 37.28 4.39 21.35
C GLU A 115 38.26 3.77 22.35
N LYS A 116 37.88 2.67 23.01
CA LYS A 116 38.77 1.95 23.92
C LYS A 116 39.94 1.24 23.22
N GLU A 117 39.92 1.14 21.89
CA GLU A 117 40.91 0.38 21.09
C GLU A 117 41.50 1.21 19.94
N ALA A 118 41.21 2.52 19.83
CA ALA A 118 41.60 3.34 18.68
C ALA A 118 42.74 4.32 19.03
N ASP A 119 43.75 4.40 18.16
CA ASP A 119 44.84 5.40 18.25
C ASP A 119 44.42 6.77 17.69
N ASP A 120 45.13 7.83 18.07
CA ASP A 120 44.79 9.24 17.77
C ASP A 120 44.54 9.56 16.29
N VAL A 121 45.29 8.93 15.37
CA VAL A 121 45.13 9.13 13.91
C VAL A 121 43.83 8.50 13.41
N MET A 122 43.45 7.34 13.96
CA MET A 122 42.21 6.65 13.64
C MET A 122 41.01 7.44 14.16
N LEU A 123 41.15 8.06 15.32
CA LEU A 123 40.13 8.93 15.93
C LEU A 123 39.83 10.14 15.04
N ALA A 124 40.88 10.83 14.57
CA ALA A 124 40.74 12.01 13.70
C ALA A 124 40.10 11.69 12.33
N ILE A 125 40.44 10.53 11.73
CA ILE A 125 39.81 10.07 10.48
C ILE A 125 38.34 9.74 10.71
N MET A 126 38.00 9.10 11.83
CA MET A 126 36.63 8.80 12.21
C MET A 126 35.81 10.08 12.43
N GLU A 127 36.35 11.10 13.09
CA GLU A 127 35.69 12.39 13.29
C GLU A 127 35.39 13.08 11.95
N HIS A 128 36.36 13.11 11.03
CA HIS A 128 36.20 13.77 9.74
C HIS A 128 35.23 13.02 8.81
N GLU A 129 35.24 11.69 8.79
CA GLU A 129 34.25 10.89 8.03
C GLU A 129 32.83 11.02 8.63
N MET A 130 32.72 11.16 9.96
CA MET A 130 31.43 11.29 10.65
C MET A 130 30.78 12.65 10.39
N ALA A 131 31.54 13.73 10.41
CA ALA A 131 31.03 15.07 10.07
C ALA A 131 30.46 15.12 8.63
N PHE A 132 31.05 14.37 7.69
CA PHE A 132 30.55 14.25 6.32
C PHE A 132 29.34 13.30 6.18
N ARG A 133 29.24 12.25 7.02
CA ARG A 133 28.10 11.32 7.04
C ARG A 133 26.86 11.90 7.70
N ASP A 134 27.00 12.75 8.71
CA ASP A 134 25.88 13.30 9.48
C ASP A 134 24.93 14.13 8.60
N ASP A 135 25.42 14.86 7.60
CA ASP A 135 24.59 15.63 6.66
C ASP A 135 23.74 14.74 5.72
N ILE A 136 24.32 13.65 5.20
CA ILE A 136 23.61 12.70 4.32
C ILE A 136 22.64 11.83 5.13
N TYR A 137 22.99 11.46 6.36
CA TYR A 137 22.14 10.67 7.26
C TYR A 137 21.00 11.47 7.89
N PHE A 138 21.15 12.78 8.09
CA PHE A 138 20.12 13.64 8.68
C PHE A 138 18.87 13.74 7.79
N GLN A 139 19.04 13.80 6.47
CA GLN A 139 17.92 13.84 5.52
C GLN A 139 17.14 12.51 5.42
N ALA A 140 17.73 11.40 5.88
CA ALA A 140 17.14 10.06 5.76
C ALA A 140 16.39 9.58 7.02
N ARG A 141 16.27 10.40 8.08
CA ARG A 141 15.74 9.97 9.38
C ARG A 141 14.43 10.68 9.73
N SER A 142 13.53 9.97 10.42
CA SER A 142 12.28 10.58 10.90
C SER A 142 12.58 11.50 12.08
N THR A 143 12.29 12.79 11.93
CA THR A 143 12.20 13.75 13.04
C THR A 143 10.78 13.90 13.56
N VAL A 144 9.80 13.32 12.85
CA VAL A 144 8.38 13.40 13.17
C VAL A 144 7.92 12.21 14.03
N PRO A 145 7.12 12.47 15.08
CA PRO A 145 6.52 11.42 15.88
C PRO A 145 5.44 10.68 15.08
N GLY A 146 5.33 9.37 15.30
CA GLY A 146 4.35 8.54 14.61
C GLY A 146 4.42 7.08 15.04
N PRO A 147 3.46 6.25 14.59
CA PRO A 147 3.45 4.83 14.91
C PRO A 147 4.68 4.12 14.35
N LYS A 148 5.12 3.06 15.04
CA LYS A 148 6.31 2.30 14.68
C LYS A 148 5.99 0.97 14.02
N VAL A 149 6.78 0.61 13.01
CA VAL A 149 6.83 -0.72 12.42
C VAL A 149 8.29 -1.17 12.37
N GLY A 150 8.68 -2.03 13.30
CA GLY A 150 10.10 -2.36 13.49
C GLY A 150 10.91 -1.11 13.80
N LYS A 151 11.96 -0.86 13.02
CA LYS A 151 12.82 0.34 13.15
C LYS A 151 12.28 1.60 12.48
N TYR A 152 11.15 1.51 11.78
CA TYR A 152 10.59 2.63 11.00
C TYR A 152 9.52 3.36 11.80
N THR A 153 9.55 4.69 11.76
CA THR A 153 8.48 5.57 12.22
C THR A 153 7.71 6.07 11.00
N VAL A 154 6.39 5.91 11.03
CA VAL A 154 5.48 6.31 9.95
C VAL A 154 5.12 7.79 10.10
N ASP A 155 5.29 8.56 9.04
CA ASP A 155 4.89 9.95 8.94
C ASP A 155 3.46 10.05 8.37
N LEU A 156 2.48 9.98 9.27
CA LEU A 156 1.06 10.02 8.89
C LEU A 156 0.67 11.34 8.23
N LYS A 157 1.27 12.46 8.68
CA LYS A 157 0.90 13.79 8.18
C LYS A 157 1.32 13.95 6.73
N SER A 158 2.57 13.59 6.41
CA SER A 158 3.07 13.63 5.04
C SER A 158 2.28 12.67 4.14
N PHE A 159 2.03 11.45 4.61
CA PHE A 159 1.23 10.46 3.89
C PHE A 159 -0.19 10.97 3.57
N GLU A 160 -0.92 11.46 4.59
CA GLU A 160 -2.29 11.94 4.42
C GLU A 160 -2.37 13.16 3.50
N SER A 161 -1.43 14.10 3.62
CA SER A 161 -1.39 15.30 2.78
C SER A 161 -1.21 14.99 1.29
N LEU A 162 -0.56 13.87 0.96
CA LEU A 162 -0.33 13.42 -0.40
C LEU A 162 -1.46 12.52 -0.91
N VAL A 163 -1.91 11.57 -0.10
CA VAL A 163 -2.82 10.50 -0.55
C VAL A 163 -4.29 10.90 -0.44
N GLN A 164 -4.71 11.65 0.57
CA GLN A 164 -6.14 11.98 0.71
C GLN A 164 -6.73 12.76 -0.49
N PRO A 165 -6.02 13.72 -1.11
CA PRO A 165 -6.55 14.48 -2.25
C PRO A 165 -6.95 13.61 -3.44
N ILE A 166 -6.19 12.54 -3.73
CA ILE A 166 -6.49 11.62 -4.85
C ILE A 166 -7.62 10.64 -4.56
N LEU A 167 -7.98 10.45 -3.29
CA LEU A 167 -9.08 9.56 -2.86
C LEU A 167 -10.42 10.29 -2.68
N THR A 168 -10.48 11.56 -3.09
CA THR A 168 -11.72 12.35 -3.02
C THR A 168 -12.75 11.83 -4.03
N PRO A 169 -14.06 11.89 -3.72
CA PRO A 169 -15.10 11.45 -4.66
C PRO A 169 -15.04 12.16 -6.02
N GLU A 170 -14.62 13.42 -6.06
CA GLU A 170 -14.47 14.19 -7.29
C GLU A 170 -13.37 13.63 -8.20
N LYS A 171 -12.19 13.32 -7.62
CA LYS A 171 -11.10 12.67 -8.35
C LYS A 171 -11.48 11.26 -8.78
N LEU A 172 -12.16 10.51 -7.92
CA LEU A 172 -12.59 9.14 -8.24
C LEU A 172 -13.64 9.09 -9.36
N LYS A 173 -14.54 10.09 -9.47
CA LYS A 173 -15.50 10.17 -10.58
C LYS A 173 -14.85 10.27 -11.96
N VAL A 174 -13.69 10.94 -12.06
CA VAL A 174 -12.95 11.07 -13.32
C VAL A 174 -11.91 9.96 -13.52
N CYS A 175 -11.57 9.25 -12.46
CA CYS A 175 -10.64 8.13 -12.44
C CYS A 175 -11.31 6.85 -12.96
N GLN A 176 -10.78 6.29 -14.03
CA GLN A 176 -11.24 5.01 -14.54
C GLN A 176 -10.63 3.83 -13.77
N VAL A 177 -9.36 3.93 -13.35
CA VAL A 177 -8.67 2.88 -12.58
C VAL A 177 -7.93 3.49 -11.40
N LEU A 178 -8.22 3.04 -10.20
CA LEU A 178 -7.50 3.41 -8.98
C LEU A 178 -6.41 2.37 -8.67
N ILE A 179 -5.16 2.80 -8.58
CA ILE A 179 -4.02 1.95 -8.24
C ILE A 179 -3.52 2.26 -6.82
N LEU A 180 -3.39 1.24 -5.98
CA LEU A 180 -2.96 1.37 -4.58
C LEU A 180 -1.87 0.34 -4.23
N ASP A 181 -0.61 0.77 -4.18
CA ASP A 181 0.50 -0.09 -3.78
C ASP A 181 1.22 0.49 -2.55
N GLU A 182 0.95 0.08 -1.30
CA GLU A 182 0.24 -1.12 -0.80
C GLU A 182 -0.86 -0.72 0.20
N ILE A 183 -1.89 -1.56 0.35
CA ILE A 183 -2.85 -1.46 1.48
C ILE A 183 -2.32 -2.35 2.61
N GLY A 184 -1.31 -1.83 3.32
CA GLY A 184 -0.53 -2.55 4.30
C GLY A 184 -0.59 -1.96 5.70
N LYS A 185 0.24 -2.50 6.59
CA LYS A 185 0.29 -2.09 8.00
C LYS A 185 0.71 -0.62 8.17
N MET A 186 1.60 -0.11 7.31
CA MET A 186 2.13 1.25 7.47
C MET A 186 1.09 2.31 7.05
N GLU A 187 0.38 2.06 5.96
CA GLU A 187 -0.63 2.94 5.37
C GLU A 187 -1.90 2.95 6.23
N LEU A 188 -2.29 1.79 6.75
CA LEU A 188 -3.48 1.63 7.61
C LEU A 188 -3.34 2.19 9.03
N PHE A 189 -2.20 2.77 9.39
CA PHE A 189 -2.14 3.61 10.59
C PHE A 189 -2.90 4.93 10.41
N SER A 190 -3.05 5.42 9.17
CA SER A 190 -3.91 6.56 8.89
C SER A 190 -5.37 6.12 8.92
N LYS A 191 -6.12 6.60 9.92
CA LYS A 191 -7.56 6.34 10.03
C LYS A 191 -8.35 6.98 8.90
N GLN A 192 -7.90 8.14 8.41
CA GLN A 192 -8.49 8.77 7.24
C GLN A 192 -8.36 7.89 6.00
N PHE A 193 -7.17 7.30 5.78
CA PHE A 193 -6.94 6.38 4.67
C PHE A 193 -7.76 5.10 4.82
N GLU A 194 -7.76 4.49 6.01
CA GLU A 194 -8.56 3.31 6.32
C GLU A 194 -10.05 3.50 5.98
N SER A 195 -10.65 4.61 6.43
CA SER A 195 -12.04 4.96 6.13
C SER A 195 -12.27 5.24 4.63
N SER A 196 -11.31 5.87 3.95
CA SER A 196 -11.38 6.08 2.50
C SER A 196 -11.35 4.77 1.73
N ILE A 197 -10.48 3.82 2.08
CA ILE A 197 -10.44 2.50 1.47
C ILE A 197 -11.75 1.74 1.68
N GLN A 198 -12.27 1.71 2.91
CA GLN A 198 -13.55 1.05 3.20
C GLN A 198 -14.70 1.60 2.34
N ARG A 199 -14.78 2.92 2.18
CA ARG A 199 -15.77 3.57 1.33
C ARG A 199 -15.57 3.21 -0.15
N ILE A 200 -14.35 3.33 -0.65
CA ILE A 200 -14.03 3.10 -2.07
C ILE A 200 -14.34 1.67 -2.49
N PHE A 201 -14.02 0.70 -1.63
CA PHE A 201 -14.31 -0.71 -1.88
C PHE A 201 -15.81 -1.04 -1.89
N GLN A 202 -16.68 -0.15 -1.42
CA GLN A 202 -18.14 -0.27 -1.53
C GLN A 202 -18.70 0.36 -2.81
N THR A 203 -17.86 1.00 -3.63
CA THR A 203 -18.27 1.64 -4.89
C THR A 203 -18.00 0.74 -6.10
N SER A 204 -18.46 1.17 -7.27
CA SER A 204 -18.16 0.52 -8.55
C SER A 204 -16.78 0.87 -9.13
N GLN A 205 -15.92 1.59 -8.40
CA GLN A 205 -14.57 1.95 -8.85
C GLN A 205 -13.78 0.71 -9.27
N VAL A 206 -13.07 0.78 -10.40
CA VAL A 206 -12.11 -0.24 -10.81
C VAL A 206 -10.82 -0.05 -10.04
N ILE A 207 -10.35 -1.08 -9.33
CA ILE A 207 -9.23 -1.00 -8.38
C ILE A 207 -8.20 -2.07 -8.70
N LEU A 208 -6.93 -1.66 -8.76
CA LEU A 208 -5.78 -2.54 -8.65
C LEU A 208 -5.03 -2.20 -7.35
N ALA A 209 -4.99 -3.11 -6.39
CA ALA A 209 -4.27 -2.87 -5.15
C ALA A 209 -3.32 -4.01 -4.80
N THR A 210 -2.26 -3.72 -4.05
CA THR A 210 -1.42 -4.74 -3.44
C THR A 210 -1.79 -4.88 -1.97
N VAL A 211 -1.76 -6.12 -1.47
CA VAL A 211 -2.07 -6.46 -0.07
C VAL A 211 -1.07 -7.49 0.45
N PRO A 212 -0.65 -7.39 1.73
CA PRO A 212 0.27 -8.36 2.29
C PRO A 212 -0.38 -9.74 2.42
N THR A 213 0.43 -10.80 2.39
CA THR A 213 -0.05 -12.19 2.52
C THR A 213 -0.84 -12.41 3.81
N ARG A 214 -0.47 -11.72 4.90
CA ARG A 214 -1.21 -11.63 6.15
C ARG A 214 -1.30 -10.18 6.59
N GLY A 215 -2.48 -9.73 7.01
CA GLY A 215 -2.69 -8.34 7.38
C GLY A 215 -3.60 -8.14 8.58
N SER A 216 -4.03 -6.90 8.77
CA SER A 216 -5.06 -6.52 9.73
C SER A 216 -6.42 -7.10 9.34
N TYR A 217 -7.41 -6.97 10.23
CA TYR A 217 -8.79 -7.37 9.94
C TYR A 217 -9.30 -6.80 8.62
N LEU A 218 -9.06 -5.51 8.35
CA LEU A 218 -9.46 -4.88 7.09
C LEU A 218 -8.82 -5.57 5.88
N VAL A 219 -7.52 -5.85 5.91
CA VAL A 219 -6.83 -6.52 4.78
C VAL A 219 -7.46 -7.88 4.48
N GLU A 220 -7.75 -8.66 5.51
CA GLU A 220 -8.41 -9.96 5.33
C GLU A 220 -9.84 -9.79 4.80
N GLN A 221 -10.59 -8.79 5.26
CA GLN A 221 -11.89 -8.46 4.69
C GLN A 221 -11.81 -8.12 3.20
N LEU A 222 -10.86 -7.28 2.79
CA LEU A 222 -10.68 -6.87 1.38
C LEU A 222 -10.42 -8.08 0.48
N LYS A 223 -9.61 -9.05 0.95
CA LYS A 223 -9.34 -10.30 0.22
C LYS A 223 -10.58 -11.16 0.00
N THR A 224 -11.46 -11.21 1.01
CA THR A 224 -12.69 -12.02 0.97
C THR A 224 -13.89 -11.30 0.39
N GLN A 225 -13.77 -10.00 0.09
CA GLN A 225 -14.88 -9.18 -0.37
C GLN A 225 -15.43 -9.69 -1.71
N ALA A 226 -16.75 -9.71 -1.84
CA ALA A 226 -17.40 -10.04 -3.10
C ALA A 226 -16.92 -9.08 -4.20
N GLY A 227 -16.47 -9.63 -5.33
CA GLY A 227 -15.91 -8.84 -6.43
C GLY A 227 -14.38 -8.72 -6.43
N SER A 228 -13.70 -9.11 -5.34
CA SER A 228 -12.24 -9.18 -5.28
C SER A 228 -11.69 -10.40 -6.02
N ASN A 229 -10.72 -10.16 -6.89
CA ASN A 229 -9.90 -11.18 -7.54
C ASN A 229 -8.48 -11.13 -6.95
N LEU A 230 -8.16 -12.07 -6.06
CA LEU A 230 -6.85 -12.17 -5.43
C LEU A 230 -5.88 -12.97 -6.31
N ILE A 231 -4.79 -12.33 -6.74
CA ILE A 231 -3.74 -12.90 -7.58
C ILE A 231 -2.46 -13.03 -6.76
N GLN A 232 -1.90 -14.24 -6.72
CA GLN A 232 -0.62 -14.49 -6.06
C GLN A 232 0.55 -14.23 -7.03
N VAL A 233 1.45 -13.32 -6.66
CA VAL A 233 2.58 -12.88 -7.45
C VAL A 233 3.87 -13.52 -6.93
N HIS A 234 4.63 -14.10 -7.84
CA HIS A 234 5.98 -14.61 -7.60
C HIS A 234 6.89 -14.26 -8.80
N HIS A 235 8.20 -14.44 -8.66
CA HIS A 235 9.16 -14.02 -9.69
C HIS A 235 8.88 -14.65 -11.07
N GLY A 236 8.44 -15.92 -11.10
CA GLY A 236 8.15 -16.62 -12.35
C GLY A 236 6.89 -16.20 -13.11
N ASN A 237 5.92 -15.50 -12.50
CA ASN A 237 4.66 -15.14 -13.17
C ASN A 237 4.48 -13.63 -13.40
N ARG A 238 5.24 -12.78 -12.70
CA ARG A 238 5.01 -11.32 -12.69
C ARG A 238 4.95 -10.70 -14.09
N ASP A 239 5.79 -11.15 -15.03
CA ASP A 239 5.89 -10.51 -16.34
C ASP A 239 4.71 -10.90 -17.25
N ILE A 240 4.20 -12.12 -17.10
CA ILE A 240 2.99 -12.60 -17.79
C ILE A 240 1.74 -11.90 -17.25
N LEU A 241 1.70 -11.66 -15.93
CA LEU A 241 0.56 -11.02 -15.27
C LEU A 241 0.31 -9.58 -15.74
N VAL A 242 1.30 -8.89 -16.31
CA VAL A 242 1.13 -7.50 -16.77
C VAL A 242 -0.01 -7.38 -17.78
N GLU A 243 0.04 -8.17 -18.86
CA GLU A 243 -0.97 -8.13 -19.91
C GLU A 243 -2.31 -8.70 -19.43
N GLU A 244 -2.29 -9.74 -18.60
CA GLU A 244 -3.51 -10.31 -18.02
C GLU A 244 -4.25 -9.28 -17.17
N ILE A 245 -3.55 -8.60 -16.26
CA ILE A 245 -4.13 -7.59 -15.36
C ILE A 245 -4.63 -6.41 -16.18
N LYS A 246 -3.83 -5.90 -17.13
CA LYS A 246 -4.24 -4.81 -18.03
C LYS A 246 -5.55 -5.13 -18.72
N ASN A 247 -5.65 -6.29 -19.38
CA ASN A 247 -6.85 -6.68 -20.12
C ASN A 247 -8.07 -6.82 -19.19
N LYS A 248 -7.89 -7.40 -17.99
CA LYS A 248 -8.98 -7.48 -17.00
C LYS A 248 -9.46 -6.09 -16.57
N LEU A 249 -8.54 -5.16 -16.31
CA LEU A 249 -8.90 -3.78 -15.93
C LEU A 249 -9.65 -3.08 -17.06
N LEU A 250 -9.15 -3.17 -18.31
CA LEU A 250 -9.79 -2.54 -19.47
C LEU A 250 -11.21 -3.05 -19.71
N LEU A 251 -11.47 -4.35 -19.49
CA LEU A 251 -12.81 -4.94 -19.62
C LEU A 251 -13.81 -4.39 -18.59
N GLN A 252 -13.33 -3.82 -17.48
CA GLN A 252 -14.16 -3.33 -16.38
C GLN A 252 -14.57 -1.85 -16.57
N ILE A 253 -13.82 -1.08 -17.36
CA ILE A 253 -13.93 0.39 -17.54
C ILE A 253 -15.15 0.84 -18.38
N LYS A 254 -15.99 -0.09 -18.86
CA LYS A 254 -17.20 0.23 -19.66
C LYS A 254 -18.11 1.27 -19.00
#